data_AF-A0A5W8AI43-F1
#
_entry.id   AF-A0A5W8AI43-F1
#
_cell.length_a   1.000
_cell.length_b   1.000
_cell.length_c   1.000
_cell.angle_alpha   90.00
_cell.angle_beta   90.00
_cell.angle_gamma   90.00
#
_symmetry.space_group_name_H-M   'P 1'
#
loop_
_entity.id
_entity.type
_entity.pdbx_description
1 polymer ?
#
loop_
_entity_poly.entity_id
_entity_poly.type
_entity_poly.pdbx_seq_one_letter_code
_entity_poly.pdbx_strand_id
1 'polypeptide(L)' 'LRLPDTQHGSYRWLTPEQLLASDNVHENSRAYFQNEPHSVIGLDKKDVKYV' A
#
# COMPACT_ATOMS: atom_id res chain seq x y z
N LEU A 1 0.68 20.06 6.81
CA LEU A 1 1.07 19.61 5.47
C LEU A 1 0.02 20.14 4.48
N ARG A 2 0.40 20.88 3.43
CA ARG A 2 -0.53 21.19 2.33
C ARG A 2 -0.24 20.22 1.19
N LEU A 3 -1.14 19.26 0.99
CA LEU A 3 -1.05 18.30 -0.11
C LEU A 3 -1.86 18.83 -1.31
N PRO A 4 -1.41 18.58 -2.55
CA PRO A 4 -2.12 19.01 -3.74
C PRO A 4 -3.45 18.27 -3.88
N ASP A 5 -4.52 18.95 -4.28
CA ASP A 5 -5.88 18.41 -4.33
C ASP A 5 -6.39 18.13 -5.75
N THR A 6 -5.62 18.46 -6.79
CA THR A 6 -6.02 18.28 -8.20
C THR A 6 -6.40 16.83 -8.55
N GLN A 7 -5.76 15.84 -7.91
CA GLN A 7 -6.00 14.42 -8.19
C GLN A 7 -6.64 13.66 -7.02
N HIS A 8 -6.64 14.23 -5.81
CA HIS A 8 -7.12 13.55 -4.61
C HIS A 8 -7.97 14.50 -3.77
N GLY A 9 -9.23 14.15 -3.53
CA GLY A 9 -10.12 14.92 -2.66
C GLY A 9 -9.82 14.75 -1.17
N SER A 10 -9.04 13.74 -0.78
CA SER A 10 -8.56 13.57 0.60
C SER A 10 -7.31 12.69 0.65
N TYR A 11 -6.51 12.88 1.69
CA TYR A 11 -5.36 12.04 2.02
C TYR A 11 -5.54 11.44 3.41
N ARG A 12 -5.11 10.19 3.59
CA ARG A 12 -5.14 9.48 4.86
C ARG A 12 -3.84 8.73 5.07
N TRP A 13 -3.43 8.63 6.33
CA TRP A 13 -2.38 7.73 6.77
C TRP A 13 -3.07 6.53 7.40
N LEU A 14 -2.75 5.32 6.94
CA LEU A 14 -3.36 4.06 7.38
C LEU A 14 -2.27 3.10 7.84
N THR A 15 -2.58 2.25 8.82
CA THR A 15 -1.72 1.09 9.08
C THR A 15 -1.92 0.05 7.97
N PRO A 16 -0.96 -0.87 7.74
CA PRO A 16 -1.11 -1.95 6.77
C PRO A 16 -2.39 -2.75 6.96
N GLU A 17 -2.76 -3.05 8.21
CA GLU A 17 -3.97 -3.81 8.54
C GLU A 17 -5.24 -3.06 8.13
N GLN A 18 -5.29 -1.74 8.40
CA GLN A 18 -6.41 -0.89 8.00
C GLN A 18 -6.54 -0.75 6.48
N LEU A 19 -5.40 -0.67 5.79
CA LEU A 19 -5.35 -0.56 4.34
C LEU A 19 -5.82 -1.85 3.66
N LEU A 20 -5.39 -3.00 4.16
CA LEU A 20 -5.73 -4.31 3.61
C LEU A 20 -7.21 -4.69 3.87
N ALA A 21 -7.75 -4.31 5.03
CA ALA A 21 -9.14 -4.59 5.40
C ALA A 21 -10.18 -3.65 4.74
N SER A 22 -9.74 -2.60 4.05
CA SER A 22 -10.63 -1.60 3.45
C SER A 22 -10.95 -1.93 1.99
N ASP A 23 -12.23 -2.17 1.70
CA ASP A 23 -12.72 -2.38 0.32
C ASP A 23 -12.62 -1.11 -0.56
N ASN A 24 -12.44 0.06 0.06
CA ASN A 24 -12.26 1.32 -0.66
C ASN A 24 -10.80 1.55 -1.12
N VAL A 25 -9.87 0.63 -0.79
CA VAL A 25 -8.50 0.67 -1.29
C VAL A 25 -8.38 -0.30 -2.45
N HIS A 26 -7.99 0.22 -3.60
CA HIS A 26 -7.83 -0.56 -4.82
C HIS A 26 -6.82 -1.70 -4.66
N GLU A 27 -7.05 -2.84 -5.32
CA GLU A 27 -6.21 -4.04 -5.25
C GLU A 27 -4.74 -3.76 -5.55
N ASN A 28 -4.45 -3.01 -6.62
CA ASN A 28 -3.08 -2.59 -6.95
C ASN A 28 -2.37 -1.86 -5.81
N SER A 29 -3.09 -1.07 -5.01
CA SER A 29 -2.54 -0.39 -3.84
C SER A 29 -2.35 -1.37 -2.67
N ARG A 30 -3.29 -2.31 -2.48
CA ARG A 30 -3.20 -3.36 -1.45
C ARG A 30 -2.06 -4.35 -1.71
N ALA A 31 -1.74 -4.65 -2.97
CA ALA A 31 -0.71 -5.61 -3.36
C ALA A 31 0.67 -5.29 -2.78
N TYR A 32 1.02 -4.01 -2.63
CA TYR A 32 2.26 -3.58 -1.97
C TYR A 32 2.37 -4.00 -0.51
N PHE A 33 1.23 -4.31 0.13
CA PHE A 33 1.14 -4.70 1.53
C PHE A 33 0.75 -6.19 1.69
N GLN A 34 0.73 -7.01 0.64
CA GLN A 34 0.32 -8.41 0.74
C GLN A 34 1.48 -9.38 1.06
N ASN A 35 2.71 -8.90 1.25
CA ASN A 35 3.89 -9.69 1.62
C ASN A 35 4.05 -11.04 0.88
N GLU A 36 3.91 -11.00 -0.45
CA GLU A 36 4.18 -12.12 -1.37
C GLU A 36 5.50 -11.89 -2.16
N PRO A 37 6.66 -11.81 -1.49
CA PRO A 37 7.93 -11.35 -2.09
C PRO A 37 8.46 -12.27 -3.20
N HIS A 38 8.04 -13.53 -3.22
CA HIS A 38 8.46 -14.49 -4.23
C HIS A 38 7.67 -14.39 -5.54
N SER A 39 6.57 -13.63 -5.56
CA SER A 39 5.76 -13.41 -6.76
C SER A 39 6.21 -12.19 -7.58
N VAL A 40 7.07 -11.34 -7.00
CA VAL A 40 7.48 -10.06 -7.60
C VAL A 40 8.98 -10.05 -7.86
N ILE A 41 9.36 -9.75 -9.10
CA ILE A 41 10.76 -9.59 -9.50
C ILE A 41 11.42 -8.49 -8.64
N GLY A 42 12.53 -8.82 -7.99
CA GLY A 42 13.31 -7.88 -7.17
C GLY A 42 12.94 -7.85 -5.68
N LEU A 43 11.97 -8.66 -5.24
CA LEU A 43 11.65 -8.84 -3.81
C LEU A 43 12.17 -10.16 -3.23
N ASP A 44 12.86 -10.98 -4.03
CA ASP A 44 13.36 -12.32 -3.72
C ASP A 44 14.32 -12.41 -2.52
N LYS A 45 14.90 -11.29 -2.07
CA LYS A 45 15.94 -11.25 -1.02
C LYS A 45 15.57 -10.45 0.22
N LYS A 46 14.33 -9.99 0.34
CA LYS A 46 13.91 -9.14 1.46
C LYS A 46 12.70 -9.74 2.15
N ASP A 47 12.79 -9.93 3.46
CA ASP A 47 11.61 -9.83 4.32
C ASP A 47 11.08 -8.41 4.14
N VAL A 48 10.06 -8.24 3.29
CA VAL A 48 9.44 -6.95 3.04
C VAL A 48 8.52 -6.65 4.22
N LYS A 49 9.11 -6.15 5.30
CA LYS A 49 8.33 -5.48 6.34
C LYS A 49 7.87 -4.14 5.77
N TYR A 50 6.59 -3.85 5.91
CA TYR A 50 5.97 -2.61 5.47
C TYR A 50 6.84 -1.41 5.92
N VAL A 51 7.21 -0.55 4.97
CA VAL A 51 7.99 0.68 5.23
C VAL A 51 7.04 1.81 5.62
#